data_AF-A0A7W0L4A7-F1
#
_entry.id   AF-A0A7W0L4A7-F1
#
_cell.length_a   1.000
_cell.length_b   1.000
_cell.length_c   1.000
_cell.angle_alpha   90.00
_cell.angle_beta   90.00
_cell.angle_gamma   90.00
#
_symmetry.space_group_name_H-M   'P 1'
#
loop_
_entity.id
_entity.type
_entity.pdbx_description
1 polymer ?
#
loop_
_entity_poly.entity_id
_entity_poly.type
_entity_poly.pdbx_seq_one_letter_code
_entity_poly.pdbx_strand_id
1 'polypeptide(L)'
;LVTGGVLQLNTVFGYSPIVAGRFAGAGNIVFAVFGATAVLTAALAAYRFDGRRWTMSAVVALFVVTIAIDGAPSFGSDVGGVLALVPALGLTLLLLTGRKPKLGALVAAVVGGLIVLGIFLLIDLSLPSESQTHLARLYEDARARGIGVFVDTVQRKATANLRVFTSTIWTYFVPPALMAMIYLLRRPSGRWQRLAVGYPKLRAGLIGGLVLAVTGFAVNDSGIVIPAVILSFLVPMALLVHLSMDTRAPAGEPVAVNP
;
A
#
# COMPACT_ATOMS: atom_id res chain seq x y z
N LEU A 1 -3.15 -7.08 -16.01
CA LEU A 1 -3.88 -5.80 -15.82
C LEU A 1 -4.11 -5.10 -17.17
N VAL A 2 -3.06 -4.75 -17.90
CA VAL A 2 -3.13 -4.01 -19.19
C VAL A 2 -4.01 -4.67 -20.26
N THR A 3 -4.19 -5.99 -20.22
CA THR A 3 -5.06 -6.72 -21.17
C THR A 3 -6.54 -6.81 -20.74
N GLY A 4 -7.02 -5.92 -19.86
CA GLY A 4 -8.43 -5.91 -19.43
C GLY A 4 -8.79 -6.98 -18.39
N GLY A 5 -7.83 -7.42 -17.57
CA GLY A 5 -8.11 -8.34 -16.45
C GLY A 5 -8.37 -9.80 -16.83
N VAL A 6 -8.47 -10.14 -18.12
CA VAL A 6 -8.77 -11.50 -18.65
C VAL A 6 -7.80 -12.57 -18.12
N LEU A 7 -6.56 -12.18 -17.85
CA LEU A 7 -5.51 -13.05 -17.32
C LEU A 7 -5.51 -13.20 -15.79
N GLN A 8 -6.39 -12.55 -15.01
CA GLN A 8 -6.34 -12.63 -13.54
C GLN A 8 -6.92 -13.91 -12.96
N LEU A 9 -7.75 -14.63 -13.72
CA LEU A 9 -8.20 -15.98 -13.36
C LEU A 9 -7.02 -16.94 -13.63
N ASN A 10 -6.53 -17.60 -12.58
CA ASN A 10 -5.44 -18.59 -12.61
C ASN A 10 -3.98 -18.08 -12.65
N THR A 11 -3.68 -16.84 -12.25
CA THR A 11 -2.27 -16.49 -11.97
C THR A 11 -1.89 -16.86 -10.54
N VAL A 12 -0.60 -17.08 -10.30
CA VAL A 12 -0.03 -17.40 -8.97
C VAL A 12 -0.43 -16.37 -7.89
N PHE A 13 -0.70 -15.12 -8.30
CA PHE A 13 -1.15 -14.02 -7.42
C PHE A 13 -2.58 -13.53 -7.74
N GLY A 14 -3.33 -14.29 -8.55
CA GLY A 14 -4.64 -13.93 -9.08
C GLY A 14 -5.79 -14.55 -8.29
N TYR A 15 -6.99 -14.51 -8.86
CA TYR A 15 -8.17 -15.08 -8.23
C TYR A 15 -8.18 -16.61 -8.32
N SER A 16 -8.64 -17.26 -7.24
CA SER A 16 -9.07 -18.66 -7.29
C SER A 16 -10.57 -18.71 -7.66
N PRO A 17 -10.95 -19.40 -8.76
CA PRO A 17 -12.36 -19.53 -9.16
C PRO A 17 -13.21 -20.32 -8.16
N ILE A 18 -12.59 -21.02 -7.20
CA ILE A 18 -13.27 -21.85 -6.19
C ILE A 18 -13.98 -20.99 -5.11
N VAL A 19 -13.53 -19.76 -4.85
CA VAL A 19 -14.06 -18.91 -3.76
C VAL A 19 -15.01 -17.81 -4.26
N ALA A 20 -15.17 -17.64 -5.58
CA ALA A 20 -16.12 -16.70 -6.21
C ALA A 20 -16.08 -15.25 -5.66
N GLY A 21 -14.89 -14.73 -5.36
CA GLY A 21 -14.74 -13.40 -4.75
C GLY A 21 -14.85 -12.20 -5.73
N ARG A 22 -14.35 -12.33 -6.97
CA ARG A 22 -14.46 -11.34 -8.07
C ARG A 22 -14.04 -12.00 -9.40
N PHE A 23 -14.72 -11.68 -10.51
CA PHE A 23 -14.52 -12.31 -11.84
C PHE A 23 -13.89 -11.37 -12.90
N ALA A 24 -13.65 -10.09 -12.57
CA ALA A 24 -12.99 -9.11 -13.43
C ALA A 24 -12.36 -7.96 -12.60
N GLY A 25 -11.29 -7.34 -13.12
CA GLY A 25 -10.64 -6.14 -12.56
C GLY A 25 -9.50 -6.41 -11.56
N ALA A 26 -8.64 -5.39 -11.34
CA ALA A 26 -7.59 -5.41 -10.33
C ALA A 26 -8.20 -5.69 -8.94
N GLY A 27 -7.85 -6.82 -8.33
CA GLY A 27 -8.35 -7.17 -7.01
C GLY A 27 -7.52 -6.56 -5.89
N ASN A 28 -8.06 -6.56 -4.67
CA ASN A 28 -7.36 -5.99 -3.51
C ASN A 28 -6.01 -6.68 -3.21
N ILE A 29 -5.83 -7.94 -3.62
CA ILE A 29 -4.51 -8.62 -3.56
C ILE A 29 -3.54 -8.00 -4.56
N VAL A 30 -4.01 -7.66 -5.75
CA VAL A 30 -3.22 -6.97 -6.78
C VAL A 30 -2.86 -5.56 -6.30
N PHE A 31 -3.81 -4.81 -5.73
CA PHE A 31 -3.53 -3.56 -5.02
C PHE A 31 -2.40 -3.74 -3.99
N ALA A 32 -2.50 -4.77 -3.14
CA ALA A 32 -1.54 -5.01 -2.06
C ALA A 32 -0.13 -5.31 -2.59
N VAL A 33 -0.02 -6.18 -3.60
CA VAL A 33 1.26 -6.50 -4.25
C VAL A 33 1.80 -5.26 -4.98
N PHE A 34 0.97 -4.59 -5.76
CA PHE A 34 1.40 -3.49 -6.61
C PHE A 34 1.80 -2.26 -5.79
N GLY A 35 1.03 -1.92 -4.77
CA GLY A 35 1.37 -0.85 -3.84
C GLY A 35 2.63 -1.17 -3.00
N ALA A 36 2.77 -2.40 -2.48
CA ALA A 36 3.97 -2.80 -1.73
C ALA A 36 5.23 -2.72 -2.62
N THR A 37 5.17 -3.29 -3.82
CA THR A 37 6.28 -3.28 -4.77
C THR A 37 6.61 -1.87 -5.26
N ALA A 38 5.61 -1.02 -5.51
CA ALA A 38 5.83 0.38 -5.88
C ALA A 38 6.56 1.16 -4.78
N VAL A 39 6.12 1.03 -3.53
CA VAL A 39 6.75 1.69 -2.37
C VAL A 39 8.19 1.21 -2.19
N LEU A 40 8.44 -0.09 -2.23
CA LEU A 40 9.78 -0.65 -2.06
C LEU A 40 10.71 -0.29 -3.22
N THR A 41 10.20 -0.31 -4.46
CA THR A 41 10.95 0.09 -5.65
C THR A 41 11.33 1.56 -5.58
N ALA A 42 10.40 2.43 -5.18
CA ALA A 42 10.66 3.85 -4.99
C ALA A 42 11.73 4.10 -3.92
N ALA A 43 11.65 3.40 -2.78
CA ALA A 43 12.63 3.50 -1.72
C ALA A 43 14.02 3.02 -2.15
N LEU A 44 14.08 1.91 -2.89
CA LEU A 44 15.33 1.36 -3.42
C LEU A 44 15.93 2.28 -4.48
N ALA A 45 15.13 2.81 -5.41
CA ALA A 45 15.58 3.76 -6.43
C ALA A 45 16.10 5.05 -5.80
N ALA A 46 15.38 5.59 -4.81
CA ALA A 46 15.78 6.78 -4.06
C ALA A 46 17.06 6.56 -3.24
N TYR A 47 17.30 5.34 -2.77
CA TYR A 47 18.55 4.96 -2.10
C TYR A 47 19.71 4.78 -3.09
N ARG A 48 19.48 4.05 -4.20
CA ARG A 48 20.52 3.64 -5.14
C ARG A 48 21.00 4.76 -6.07
N PHE A 49 20.11 5.69 -6.40
CA PHE A 49 20.35 6.80 -7.31
C PHE A 49 20.21 8.15 -6.59
N ASP A 50 20.60 8.20 -5.32
CA ASP A 50 20.55 9.43 -4.54
C ASP A 50 21.42 10.54 -5.17
N GLY A 51 20.98 11.79 -5.07
CA GLY A 51 21.63 12.95 -5.70
C GLY A 51 21.39 13.11 -7.20
N ARG A 52 20.78 12.14 -7.90
CA ARG A 52 20.48 12.26 -9.33
C ARG A 52 19.16 13.01 -9.54
N ARG A 53 19.19 14.05 -10.41
CA ARG A 53 18.04 14.94 -10.67
C ARG A 53 16.75 14.25 -11.12
N TRP A 54 16.85 13.09 -11.78
CA TRP A 54 15.69 12.37 -12.31
C TRP A 54 15.02 11.45 -11.28
N THR A 55 15.70 11.09 -10.19
CA THR A 55 15.25 10.04 -9.27
C THR A 55 13.88 10.34 -8.67
N MET A 56 13.69 11.56 -8.16
CA MET A 56 12.39 11.96 -7.60
C MET A 56 11.28 12.04 -8.65
N SER A 57 11.61 12.43 -9.88
CA SER A 57 10.64 12.46 -10.98
C SER A 57 10.19 11.04 -11.35
N ALA A 58 11.12 10.08 -11.38
CA ALA A 58 10.80 8.67 -11.64
C ALA A 58 9.96 8.06 -10.51
N VAL A 59 10.24 8.40 -9.24
CA VAL A 59 9.43 7.97 -8.09
C VAL A 59 8.00 8.52 -8.20
N VAL A 60 7.85 9.81 -8.51
CA VAL A 60 6.53 10.43 -8.71
C VAL A 60 5.80 9.76 -9.87
N ALA A 61 6.47 9.54 -11.01
CA ALA A 61 5.88 8.87 -12.15
C ALA A 61 5.41 7.46 -11.81
N LEU A 62 6.23 6.68 -11.07
CA LEU A 62 5.87 5.36 -10.58
C LEU A 62 4.59 5.42 -9.73
N PHE A 63 4.53 6.33 -8.76
CA PHE A 63 3.36 6.46 -7.88
C PHE A 63 2.10 6.88 -8.63
N VAL A 64 2.21 7.82 -9.57
CA VAL A 64 1.08 8.24 -10.41
C VAL A 64 0.58 7.08 -11.27
N VAL A 65 1.49 6.33 -11.90
CA VAL A 65 1.14 5.13 -12.67
C VAL A 65 0.49 4.07 -11.78
N THR A 66 1.00 3.89 -10.56
CA THR A 66 0.41 2.95 -9.60
C THR A 66 -1.04 3.29 -9.27
N ILE A 67 -1.31 4.56 -8.95
CA ILE A 67 -2.66 5.06 -8.64
C ILE A 67 -3.57 4.98 -9.88
N ALA A 68 -3.06 5.30 -11.07
CA ALA A 68 -3.83 5.27 -12.31
C ALA A 68 -4.26 3.85 -12.68
N ILE A 69 -3.36 2.87 -12.57
CA ILE A 69 -3.68 1.47 -12.89
C ILE A 69 -4.71 0.88 -11.91
N ASP A 70 -4.63 1.26 -10.64
CA ASP A 70 -5.52 0.75 -9.59
C ASP A 70 -6.91 1.41 -9.63
N GLY A 71 -6.94 2.73 -9.80
CA GLY A 71 -8.18 3.53 -9.72
C GLY A 71 -8.91 3.73 -11.05
N ALA A 72 -8.27 3.53 -12.21
CA ALA A 72 -8.94 3.81 -13.48
C ALA A 72 -10.15 2.87 -13.72
N PRO A 73 -11.27 3.39 -14.24
CA PRO A 73 -12.46 2.60 -14.56
C PRO A 73 -12.18 1.38 -15.44
N SER A 74 -11.27 1.52 -16.42
CA SER A 74 -10.87 0.44 -17.34
C SER A 74 -10.24 -0.78 -16.65
N PHE A 75 -9.78 -0.65 -15.40
CA PHE A 75 -9.19 -1.75 -14.62
C PHE A 75 -10.05 -2.17 -13.43
N GLY A 76 -11.26 -1.64 -13.29
CA GLY A 76 -12.24 -2.05 -12.27
C GLY A 76 -12.46 -1.05 -11.12
N SER A 77 -11.82 0.12 -11.16
CA SER A 77 -11.99 1.24 -10.20
C SER A 77 -11.97 0.81 -8.72
N ASP A 78 -10.78 0.49 -8.19
CA ASP A 78 -10.64 0.16 -6.77
C ASP A 78 -10.67 1.42 -5.90
N VAL A 79 -11.86 1.75 -5.39
CA VAL A 79 -12.09 2.88 -4.48
C VAL A 79 -11.25 2.75 -3.20
N GLY A 80 -11.21 1.55 -2.63
CA GLY A 80 -10.43 1.29 -1.40
C GLY A 80 -8.95 1.39 -1.70
N GLY A 81 -8.52 0.85 -2.84
CA GLY A 81 -7.15 0.97 -3.32
C GLY A 81 -6.68 2.42 -3.46
N VAL A 82 -7.45 3.30 -4.12
CA VAL A 82 -7.13 4.73 -4.25
C VAL A 82 -7.05 5.44 -2.89
N LEU A 83 -8.03 5.19 -2.01
CA LEU A 83 -8.08 5.79 -0.67
C LEU A 83 -6.91 5.34 0.23
N ALA A 84 -6.29 4.20 -0.05
CA ALA A 84 -5.10 3.73 0.65
C ALA A 84 -3.78 4.14 -0.04
N LEU A 85 -3.69 4.02 -1.37
CA LEU A 85 -2.50 4.35 -2.15
C LEU A 85 -2.14 5.82 -2.02
N VAL A 86 -3.08 6.74 -2.26
CA VAL A 86 -2.77 8.18 -2.29
C VAL A 86 -2.14 8.67 -0.99
N PRO A 87 -2.71 8.40 0.21
CA PRO A 87 -2.09 8.83 1.45
C PRO A 87 -0.78 8.10 1.76
N ALA A 88 -0.69 6.79 1.48
CA ALA A 88 0.53 6.03 1.74
C ALA A 88 1.69 6.46 0.84
N LEU A 89 1.44 6.62 -0.46
CA LEU A 89 2.43 7.05 -1.44
C LEU A 89 2.82 8.52 -1.25
N GLY A 90 1.86 9.39 -0.94
CA GLY A 90 2.12 10.80 -0.63
C GLY A 90 3.00 10.95 0.62
N LEU A 91 2.72 10.19 1.69
CA LEU A 91 3.57 10.15 2.87
C LEU A 91 4.96 9.57 2.57
N THR A 92 5.02 8.50 1.78
CA THR A 92 6.29 7.90 1.36
C THR A 92 7.14 8.92 0.61
N LEU A 93 6.55 9.64 -0.34
CA LEU A 93 7.22 10.70 -1.09
C LEU A 93 7.78 11.78 -0.17
N LEU A 94 6.98 12.23 0.80
CA LEU A 94 7.41 13.21 1.81
C LEU A 94 8.61 12.70 2.61
N LEU A 95 8.56 11.46 3.10
CA LEU A 95 9.65 10.84 3.86
C LEU A 95 10.91 10.66 3.00
N LEU A 96 10.75 10.33 1.71
CA LEU A 96 11.87 10.23 0.76
C LEU A 96 12.54 11.59 0.52
N THR A 97 11.86 12.72 0.73
CA THR A 97 12.50 14.05 0.71
C THR A 97 13.24 14.40 2.02
N GLY A 98 13.24 13.52 3.02
CA GLY A 98 13.83 13.77 4.33
C GLY A 98 12.99 14.67 5.24
N ARG A 99 11.78 15.03 4.81
CA ARG A 99 10.86 15.88 5.59
C ARG A 99 10.05 15.03 6.57
N LYS A 100 9.82 15.57 7.76
CA LYS A 100 8.97 14.95 8.78
C LYS A 100 7.49 15.23 8.45
N PRO A 101 6.60 14.23 8.57
CA PRO A 101 5.17 14.44 8.38
C PRO A 101 4.62 15.39 9.45
N LYS A 102 3.97 16.46 8.98
CA LYS A 102 3.17 17.37 9.81
C LYS A 102 1.70 17.03 9.63
N LEU A 103 0.84 17.44 10.58
CA LEU A 103 -0.60 17.23 10.49
C LEU A 103 -1.18 17.75 9.16
N GLY A 104 -0.75 18.92 8.70
CA GLY A 104 -1.19 19.47 7.41
C GLY A 104 -0.82 18.60 6.20
N ALA A 105 0.32 17.89 6.25
CA ALA A 105 0.70 16.97 5.17
C ALA A 105 -0.17 15.70 5.19
N LEU A 106 -0.54 15.21 6.37
CA LEU A 106 -1.47 14.08 6.50
C LEU A 106 -2.86 14.46 5.98
N VAL A 107 -3.36 15.63 6.35
CA VAL A 107 -4.64 16.16 5.84
C VAL A 107 -4.58 16.33 4.32
N ALA A 108 -3.51 16.93 3.78
CA ALA A 108 -3.35 17.08 2.34
C ALA A 108 -3.32 15.74 1.60
N ALA A 109 -2.73 14.69 2.20
CA ALA A 109 -2.69 13.36 1.62
C ALA A 109 -4.07 12.70 1.58
N VAL A 110 -4.87 12.86 2.64
CA VAL A 110 -6.26 12.39 2.71
C VAL A 110 -7.15 13.14 1.71
N VAL A 111 -7.07 14.48 1.70
CA VAL A 111 -7.82 15.34 0.77
C VAL A 111 -7.43 15.04 -0.67
N GLY A 112 -6.14 14.84 -0.95
CA GLY A 112 -5.65 14.41 -2.26
C GLY A 112 -6.26 13.09 -2.70
N GLY A 113 -6.41 12.13 -1.78
CA GLY A 113 -7.09 10.85 -2.06
C GLY A 113 -8.55 11.06 -2.48
N LEU A 114 -9.27 11.92 -1.77
CA LEU A 114 -10.66 12.25 -2.11
C LEU A 114 -10.77 12.98 -3.46
N ILE A 115 -9.83 13.87 -3.78
CA ILE A 115 -9.79 14.58 -5.07
C ILE A 115 -9.56 13.57 -6.21
N VAL A 116 -8.56 12.68 -6.06
CA VAL A 116 -8.27 11.65 -7.07
C VAL A 116 -9.47 10.73 -7.26
N LEU A 117 -10.12 10.32 -6.18
CA LEU A 117 -11.34 9.52 -6.25
C LEU A 117 -12.48 10.28 -6.97
N GLY A 118 -12.64 11.57 -6.71
CA GLY A 118 -13.59 12.42 -7.40
C GLY A 118 -13.31 12.52 -8.91
N ILE A 119 -12.03 12.63 -9.30
CA ILE A 119 -11.63 12.62 -10.71
C ILE A 119 -12.01 11.29 -11.36
N PHE A 120 -11.71 10.14 -10.73
CA PHE A 120 -12.09 8.85 -11.26
C PHE A 120 -13.61 8.66 -11.34
N LEU A 121 -14.36 9.16 -10.36
CA LEU A 121 -15.82 9.16 -10.41
C LEU A 121 -16.34 9.97 -11.60
N LEU A 122 -15.79 11.16 -11.86
CA LEU A 122 -16.20 11.99 -13.01
C LEU A 122 -15.89 11.30 -14.34
N ILE A 123 -14.73 10.62 -14.44
CA ILE A 123 -14.39 9.81 -15.62
C ILE A 123 -15.37 8.64 -15.75
N ASP A 124 -15.70 7.96 -14.65
CA ASP A 124 -16.62 6.82 -14.64
C ASP A 124 -18.04 7.22 -15.04
N LEU A 125 -18.54 8.36 -14.57
CA LEU A 125 -19.84 8.90 -14.95
C LEU A 125 -19.92 9.34 -16.42
N SER A 126 -18.78 9.59 -17.07
CA SER A 126 -18.72 9.93 -18.50
C SER A 126 -18.83 8.70 -19.42
N LEU A 127 -18.69 7.50 -18.87
CA LEU A 127 -18.85 6.24 -19.61
C LEU A 127 -20.34 5.94 -19.87
N PRO A 128 -20.69 5.27 -20.98
CA PRO A 128 -22.02 4.71 -21.19
C PRO A 128 -22.47 3.87 -19.99
N SER A 129 -23.77 3.93 -19.66
CA SER A 129 -24.35 3.27 -18.48
C SER A 129 -24.03 1.77 -18.37
N GLU A 130 -23.88 1.07 -19.51
CA GLU A 130 -23.52 -0.35 -19.55
C GLU A 130 -22.07 -0.62 -19.11
N SER A 131 -21.18 0.38 -19.24
CA SER A 131 -19.75 0.30 -18.95
C SER A 131 -19.34 1.00 -17.65
N GLN A 132 -20.26 1.68 -16.98
CA GLN A 132 -20.01 2.32 -15.69
C GLN A 132 -19.62 1.30 -14.61
N THR A 133 -18.65 1.64 -13.78
CA THR A 133 -18.23 0.78 -12.68
C THR A 133 -19.19 0.86 -11.49
N HIS A 134 -18.90 0.07 -10.44
CA HIS A 134 -19.63 0.13 -9.19
C HIS A 134 -19.55 1.50 -8.50
N LEU A 135 -18.50 2.30 -8.78
CA LEU A 135 -18.32 3.62 -8.20
C LEU A 135 -19.39 4.61 -8.71
N ALA A 136 -19.56 4.74 -10.03
CA ALA A 136 -20.60 5.57 -10.63
C ALA A 136 -22.01 5.13 -10.20
N ARG A 137 -22.30 3.83 -10.23
CA ARG A 137 -23.63 3.30 -9.83
C ARG A 137 -23.95 3.56 -8.36
N LEU A 138 -22.96 3.41 -7.46
CA LEU A 138 -23.11 3.73 -6.04
C LEU A 138 -23.39 5.22 -5.84
N TYR A 139 -22.72 6.09 -6.59
CA TYR A 139 -22.97 7.52 -6.55
C TYR A 139 -24.39 7.88 -7.02
N GLU A 140 -24.83 7.30 -8.13
CA GLU A 140 -26.20 7.50 -8.65
C GLU A 140 -27.25 6.99 -7.66
N ASP A 141 -27.04 5.82 -7.05
CA ASP A 141 -27.92 5.26 -6.04
C ASP A 141 -27.98 6.11 -4.77
N ALA A 142 -26.84 6.59 -4.28
CA ALA A 142 -26.77 7.48 -3.11
C ALA A 142 -27.44 8.83 -3.40
N ARG A 143 -27.33 9.33 -4.64
CA ARG A 143 -28.02 10.55 -5.09
C ARG A 143 -29.53 10.35 -5.17
N ALA A 144 -30.00 9.20 -5.65
CA ALA A 144 -31.41 8.92 -5.85
C ALA A 144 -32.14 8.49 -4.56
N ARG A 145 -31.49 7.72 -3.68
CA ARG A 145 -32.10 7.07 -2.51
C ARG A 145 -31.58 7.62 -1.17
N GLY A 146 -30.66 8.57 -1.20
CA GLY A 146 -30.06 9.21 -0.03
C GLY A 146 -28.87 8.47 0.58
N ILE A 147 -28.16 9.14 1.50
CA ILE A 147 -26.92 8.66 2.14
C ILE A 147 -27.13 7.36 2.95
N GLY A 148 -28.36 7.03 3.34
CA GLY A 148 -28.67 5.79 4.09
C GLY A 148 -28.17 4.52 3.38
N VAL A 149 -28.29 4.45 2.05
CA VAL A 149 -27.83 3.30 1.25
C VAL A 149 -26.29 3.16 1.27
N PHE A 150 -25.60 4.30 1.30
CA PHE A 150 -24.14 4.33 1.44
C PHE A 150 -23.71 3.82 2.82
N VAL A 151 -24.37 4.31 3.89
CA VAL A 151 -24.07 3.92 5.27
C VAL A 151 -24.30 2.41 5.48
N ASP A 152 -25.42 1.87 5.00
CA ASP A 152 -25.71 0.43 5.08
C ASP A 152 -24.67 -0.41 4.33
N THR A 153 -24.24 0.06 3.15
CA THR A 153 -23.22 -0.64 2.36
C THR A 153 -21.87 -0.64 3.07
N VAL A 154 -21.46 0.49 3.64
CA VAL A 154 -20.22 0.61 4.43
C VAL A 154 -20.30 -0.26 5.69
N GLN A 155 -21.42 -0.23 6.41
CA GLN A 155 -21.62 -1.05 7.62
C GLN A 155 -21.54 -2.53 7.29
N ARG A 156 -22.22 -2.99 6.22
CA ARG A 156 -22.15 -4.39 5.77
C ARG A 156 -20.74 -4.81 5.40
N LYS A 157 -19.97 -3.95 4.72
CA LYS A 157 -18.55 -4.18 4.42
C LYS A 157 -17.71 -4.29 5.69
N ALA A 158 -17.90 -3.38 6.65
CA ALA A 158 -17.17 -3.39 7.91
C ALA A 158 -17.45 -4.68 8.72
N THR A 159 -18.71 -5.11 8.80
CA THR A 159 -19.08 -6.37 9.48
C THR A 159 -18.49 -7.60 8.80
N ALA A 160 -18.47 -7.63 7.45
CA ALA A 160 -17.82 -8.70 6.70
C ALA A 160 -16.31 -8.77 6.97
N ASN A 161 -15.62 -7.62 6.94
CA ASN A 161 -14.21 -7.51 7.28
C ASN A 161 -13.90 -8.03 8.69
N LEU A 162 -14.71 -7.64 9.67
CA LEU A 162 -14.53 -8.08 11.05
C LEU A 162 -14.70 -9.60 11.19
N ARG A 163 -15.66 -10.19 10.47
CA ARG A 163 -15.86 -11.65 10.45
C ARG A 163 -14.66 -12.38 9.83
N VAL A 164 -14.11 -11.88 8.72
CA VAL A 164 -12.87 -12.43 8.12
C VAL A 164 -11.70 -12.30 9.07
N PHE A 165 -11.59 -11.16 9.77
CA PHE A 165 -10.56 -10.94 10.78
C PHE A 165 -10.68 -11.89 11.98
N THR A 166 -11.85 -12.42 12.34
CA THR A 166 -11.96 -13.34 13.49
C THR A 166 -11.92 -14.82 13.10
N SER A 167 -12.10 -15.16 11.81
CA SER A 167 -12.26 -16.54 11.34
C SER A 167 -11.08 -17.09 10.55
N THR A 168 -10.00 -16.30 10.35
CA THR A 168 -8.88 -16.72 9.49
C THR A 168 -7.59 -16.96 10.26
N ILE A 169 -6.79 -17.94 9.82
CA ILE A 169 -5.48 -18.25 10.41
C ILE A 169 -4.53 -17.05 10.43
N TRP A 170 -4.67 -16.12 9.48
CA TRP A 170 -3.87 -14.90 9.38
C TRP A 170 -3.95 -14.00 10.63
N THR A 171 -5.04 -14.08 11.39
CA THR A 171 -5.28 -13.27 12.60
C THR A 171 -4.25 -13.52 13.69
N TYR A 172 -3.67 -14.71 13.74
CA TYR A 172 -2.63 -15.04 14.71
C TYR A 172 -1.24 -14.52 14.32
N PHE A 173 -1.00 -14.23 13.05
CA PHE A 173 0.35 -13.89 12.55
C PHE A 173 0.48 -12.43 12.12
N VAL A 174 -0.54 -11.89 11.45
CA VAL A 174 -0.49 -10.56 10.84
C VAL A 174 -0.46 -9.43 11.87
N PRO A 175 -1.32 -9.38 12.90
CA PRO A 175 -1.26 -8.31 13.89
C PRO A 175 0.06 -8.31 14.66
N PRO A 176 0.60 -9.45 15.17
CA PRO A 176 1.91 -9.47 15.80
C PRO A 176 3.04 -9.02 14.88
N ALA A 177 3.06 -9.47 13.62
CA ALA A 177 4.08 -9.05 12.64
C ALA A 177 4.00 -7.55 12.34
N LEU A 178 2.79 -7.01 12.16
CA LEU A 178 2.54 -5.59 11.93
C LEU A 178 2.99 -4.76 13.14
N MET A 179 2.60 -5.16 14.35
CA MET A 179 2.98 -4.50 15.60
C MET A 179 4.49 -4.53 15.82
N ALA A 180 5.14 -5.66 15.58
CA ALA A 180 6.59 -5.79 15.67
C ALA A 180 7.29 -4.83 14.70
N MET A 181 6.87 -4.78 13.43
CA MET A 181 7.47 -3.87 12.45
C MET A 181 7.26 -2.39 12.81
N ILE A 182 6.05 -2.02 13.26
CA ILE A 182 5.76 -0.66 13.75
C ILE A 182 6.67 -0.31 14.94
N TYR A 183 6.79 -1.22 15.92
CA TYR A 183 7.62 -1.04 17.09
C TYR A 183 9.09 -0.82 16.71
N LEU A 184 9.66 -1.72 15.88
CA LEU A 184 11.05 -1.67 15.44
C LEU A 184 11.39 -0.38 14.68
N LEU A 185 10.46 0.16 13.90
CA LEU A 185 10.69 1.40 13.13
C LEU A 185 10.42 2.68 13.93
N ARG A 186 9.58 2.63 14.98
CA ARG A 186 9.29 3.76 15.87
C ARG A 186 10.30 3.90 17.01
N ARG A 187 10.77 2.78 17.55
CA ARG A 187 11.74 2.72 18.65
C ARG A 187 12.96 1.91 18.19
N PRO A 188 13.68 2.36 17.16
CA PRO A 188 14.79 1.58 16.62
C PRO A 188 15.93 1.51 17.65
N SER A 189 16.33 0.30 18.00
CA SER A 189 17.47 0.01 18.88
C SER A 189 18.49 -0.87 18.17
N GLY A 190 19.75 -0.81 18.61
CA GLY A 190 20.86 -1.60 18.06
C GLY A 190 20.94 -1.48 16.53
N ARG A 191 20.81 -2.61 15.84
CA ARG A 191 20.93 -2.68 14.38
C ARG A 191 19.79 -1.95 13.64
N TRP A 192 18.59 -1.90 14.21
CA TRP A 192 17.48 -1.14 13.62
C TRP A 192 17.72 0.37 13.69
N GLN A 193 18.49 0.84 14.68
CA GLN A 193 18.95 2.23 14.75
C GLN A 193 19.96 2.52 13.63
N ARG A 194 20.88 1.60 13.35
CA ARG A 194 21.81 1.72 12.21
C ARG A 194 21.06 1.74 10.88
N LEU A 195 20.04 0.91 10.70
CA LEU A 195 19.16 0.97 9.52
C LEU A 195 18.47 2.33 9.43
N ALA A 196 17.90 2.80 10.55
CA ALA A 196 17.13 4.03 10.57
C ALA A 196 17.95 5.29 10.27
N VAL A 197 19.22 5.32 10.68
CA VAL A 197 20.13 6.45 10.46
C VAL A 197 20.91 6.31 9.16
N GLY A 198 21.45 5.12 8.87
CA GLY A 198 22.28 4.86 7.70
C GLY A 198 21.49 4.67 6.39
N TYR A 199 20.23 4.25 6.47
CA TYR A 199 19.39 3.95 5.30
C TYR A 199 18.02 4.65 5.40
N PRO A 200 17.97 5.99 5.51
CA PRO A 200 16.72 6.72 5.76
C PRO A 200 15.69 6.56 4.65
N LYS A 201 16.12 6.42 3.39
CA LYS A 201 15.23 6.16 2.24
C LYS A 201 14.57 4.78 2.30
N LEU A 202 15.33 3.75 2.69
CA LEU A 202 14.79 2.40 2.86
C LEU A 202 13.82 2.34 4.04
N ARG A 203 14.15 3.02 5.15
CA ARG A 203 13.22 3.21 6.27
C ARG A 203 11.93 3.93 5.84
N ALA A 204 12.03 4.96 4.99
CA ALA A 204 10.86 5.65 4.45
C ALA A 204 9.95 4.69 3.66
N GLY A 205 10.53 3.80 2.84
CA GLY A 205 9.79 2.74 2.15
C GLY A 205 9.07 1.79 3.11
N LEU A 206 9.76 1.30 4.15
CA LEU A 206 9.14 0.42 5.14
C LEU A 206 7.98 1.11 5.89
N ILE A 207 8.15 2.37 6.28
CA ILE A 207 7.07 3.17 6.91
C ILE A 207 5.92 3.36 5.93
N GLY A 208 6.21 3.71 4.67
CA GLY A 208 5.22 3.86 3.61
C GLY A 208 4.39 2.61 3.40
N GLY A 209 5.05 1.45 3.37
CA GLY A 209 4.39 0.15 3.23
C GLY A 209 3.54 -0.19 4.44
N LEU A 210 3.97 0.13 5.66
CA LEU A 210 3.13 -0.06 6.86
C LEU A 210 1.88 0.82 6.83
N VAL A 211 2.01 2.08 6.38
CA VAL A 211 0.86 2.96 6.21
C VAL A 211 -0.08 2.42 5.14
N LEU A 212 0.45 1.90 4.03
CA LEU A 212 -0.36 1.22 3.02
C LEU A 212 -1.07 -0.02 3.58
N ALA A 213 -0.40 -0.82 4.42
CA ALA A 213 -0.99 -2.00 5.05
C ALA A 213 -2.15 -1.63 5.98
N VAL A 214 -1.96 -0.61 6.83
CA VAL A 214 -2.98 -0.15 7.78
C VAL A 214 -4.15 0.52 7.05
N THR A 215 -3.87 1.44 6.14
CA THR A 215 -4.91 2.14 5.37
C THR A 215 -5.65 1.17 4.46
N GLY A 216 -4.93 0.30 3.76
CA GLY A 216 -5.49 -0.75 2.91
C GLY A 216 -6.41 -1.70 3.68
N PHE A 217 -6.01 -2.14 4.87
CA PHE A 217 -6.88 -2.93 5.76
C PHE A 217 -8.17 -2.18 6.15
N ALA A 218 -8.07 -0.88 6.42
CA ALA A 218 -9.20 -0.07 6.89
C ALA A 218 -10.26 0.20 5.81
N VAL A 219 -9.85 0.39 4.55
CA VAL A 219 -10.75 0.86 3.48
C VAL A 219 -11.22 -0.23 2.51
N ASN A 220 -10.52 -1.37 2.45
CA ASN A 220 -10.84 -2.44 1.52
C ASN A 220 -11.60 -3.58 2.20
N ASP A 221 -12.36 -4.36 1.43
CA ASP A 221 -13.21 -5.47 1.89
C ASP A 221 -12.52 -6.85 1.93
N SER A 222 -11.21 -6.92 1.66
CA SER A 222 -10.43 -8.16 1.81
C SER A 222 -9.87 -8.39 3.21
N GLY A 223 -10.20 -7.53 4.16
CA GLY A 223 -9.79 -7.62 5.56
C GLY A 223 -8.29 -7.83 5.71
N ILE A 224 -7.93 -8.81 6.55
CA ILE A 224 -6.55 -9.04 7.01
C ILE A 224 -5.58 -9.54 5.93
N VAL A 225 -6.09 -9.98 4.78
CA VAL A 225 -5.27 -10.47 3.66
C VAL A 225 -4.36 -9.37 3.12
N ILE A 226 -4.83 -8.14 3.08
CA ILE A 226 -4.06 -7.00 2.56
C ILE A 226 -2.78 -6.75 3.37
N PRO A 227 -2.84 -6.55 4.69
CA PRO A 227 -1.63 -6.40 5.49
C PRO A 227 -0.77 -7.67 5.47
N ALA A 228 -1.36 -8.87 5.35
CA ALA A 228 -0.59 -10.11 5.21
C ALA A 228 0.30 -10.09 3.96
N VAL A 229 -0.29 -9.76 2.80
CA VAL A 229 0.41 -9.67 1.52
C VAL A 229 1.45 -8.56 1.57
N ILE A 230 1.13 -7.36 2.07
CA ILE A 230 2.10 -6.27 2.13
C ILE A 230 3.28 -6.65 3.03
N LEU A 231 3.03 -7.24 4.20
CA LEU A 231 4.08 -7.67 5.11
C LEU A 231 4.98 -8.77 4.53
N SER A 232 4.46 -9.62 3.64
CA SER A 232 5.29 -10.63 2.96
C SER A 232 6.36 -10.02 2.05
N PHE A 233 6.23 -8.75 1.65
CA PHE A 233 7.29 -7.99 0.97
C PHE A 233 8.12 -7.15 1.94
N LEU A 234 7.49 -6.48 2.92
CA LEU A 234 8.19 -5.59 3.84
C LEU A 234 9.15 -6.35 4.77
N VAL A 235 8.71 -7.49 5.32
CA VAL A 235 9.51 -8.26 6.29
C VAL A 235 10.79 -8.79 5.64
N PRO A 236 10.76 -9.50 4.49
CA PRO A 236 11.99 -9.95 3.84
C PRO A 236 12.90 -8.80 3.43
N MET A 237 12.37 -7.70 2.90
CA MET A 237 13.18 -6.52 2.57
C MET A 237 13.89 -5.96 3.79
N ALA A 238 13.18 -5.79 4.91
CA ALA A 238 13.75 -5.29 6.14
C ALA A 238 14.85 -6.23 6.68
N LEU A 239 14.63 -7.54 6.63
CA LEU A 239 15.61 -8.55 7.03
C LEU A 239 16.83 -8.58 6.11
N LEU A 240 16.65 -8.47 4.79
CA LEU A 240 17.76 -8.44 3.83
C LEU A 240 18.66 -7.21 4.06
N VAL A 241 18.06 -6.04 4.26
CA VAL A 241 18.83 -4.83 4.62
C VAL A 241 19.55 -5.06 5.94
N HIS A 242 18.86 -5.64 6.94
CA HIS A 242 19.44 -5.95 8.24
C HIS A 242 20.67 -6.87 8.15
N LEU A 243 20.57 -7.97 7.40
CA LEU A 243 21.64 -8.95 7.21
C LEU A 243 22.77 -8.43 6.32
N SER A 244 22.47 -7.59 5.33
CA SER A 244 23.49 -6.95 4.48
C SER A 244 24.40 -5.98 5.24
N MET A 245 23.96 -5.48 6.40
CA MET A 245 24.81 -4.68 7.29
C MET A 245 25.87 -5.53 8.00
N ASP A 246 25.64 -6.83 8.19
CA ASP A 246 26.60 -7.74 8.85
C ASP A 246 27.75 -8.11 7.92
N THR A 247 27.47 -8.32 6.63
CA THR A 247 28.51 -8.64 5.62
C THR A 247 29.43 -7.48 5.29
N ARG A 248 29.05 -6.24 5.65
CA ARG A 248 29.84 -5.02 5.41
C ARG A 248 30.61 -4.53 6.63
N ALA A 249 30.48 -5.17 7.80
CA ALA A 249 31.37 -4.88 8.92
C ALA A 249 32.77 -5.42 8.57
N PRO A 250 33.84 -4.60 8.60
CA PRO A 250 35.18 -5.11 8.34
C PRO A 250 35.52 -6.19 9.36
N ALA A 251 35.98 -7.34 8.86
CA ALA A 251 36.56 -8.38 9.68
C ALA A 251 37.83 -7.84 10.35
N GLY A 252 37.77 -7.67 11.68
CA GLY A 252 38.94 -7.67 12.57
C GLY A 252 39.79 -6.40 12.61
N GLU A 253 39.67 -5.64 13.70
CA GLU A 253 40.87 -5.22 14.43
C GLU A 253 40.88 -6.01 15.75
N PRO A 254 41.93 -6.80 16.05
CA PRO A 254 42.09 -7.37 17.37
C PRO A 254 42.26 -6.23 18.38
N VAL A 255 41.45 -6.25 19.44
CA VAL A 255 41.70 -5.42 20.62
C VAL A 255 43.06 -5.84 21.18
N ALA A 256 44.08 -5.02 20.96
CA ALA A 256 45.37 -5.16 21.61
C ALA A 256 45.16 -4.92 23.11
N VAL A 257 44.99 -6.01 23.86
CA VAL A 257 45.19 -6.00 25.30
C VAL A 257 46.70 -5.92 25.50
N ASN A 258 47.22 -4.72 25.77
CA ASN A 258 48.59 -4.57 26.24
C ASN A 258 48.66 -5.04 27.72
N PRO A 259 49.71 -5.80 28.10
CA PRO A 259 49.91 -6.32 29.45
C PRO A 259 50.17 -5.23 30.49
#